data_AF-A0A4X1SWV0-F1
#
_entry.id   AF-A0A4X1SWV0-F1
#
_cell.length_a   1.000
_cell.length_b   1.000
_cell.length_c   1.000
_cell.angle_alpha   90.00
_cell.angle_beta   90.00
_cell.angle_gamma   90.00
#
_symmetry.space_group_name_H-M   'P 1'
#
loop_
_entity.id
_entity.type
_entity.pdbx_description
1 polymer ?
#
loop_
_entity_poly.entity_id
_entity_poly.type
_entity_poly.pdbx_seq_one_letter_code
_entity_poly.pdbx_strand_id
1 'polypeptide(L)'
;MARLTKRRQADTKAIQHLWAAIEIIRNQKQIANIDRITKYMSRVHGMHPKETTRQLSLAVKDGLIVETLTVGCKGSKAGIEQEGYWLPGDEISIKKKNTNKQEMSTYLRFIVSRMKERAIDLNKKGKDNKHPMYRRLVHSAVDVPAIQEKVNEGKYRSYEEFKADAQLLLHNTVIFYGADSEQADIARMLYKDTCHEIPNHELVWAKMKGFGFWPAKVMQKEDNQVDVRFFGHHHQRAWIPSENIQDITVNVHRLHVKRSMGWKKACDELELHQRFLREGRFWKSKNEDRGEEEAESSISSTSNEQLKVTQEPRAKKGRRNQSVEPKKEEPEPETEAVSSSQEIPTMPQPIEKVSVSTQTKKLSASSPRMLHRSTQTTSDGVCQSLCHDKYTKIFNDFKDRMKSDHKRETERVVREALEKLRSEMEEEKRQAVNKAVANMQGEMDRKCKQVKEKCKEEFVEEIKKLATQHKQLISQTKKKQWCYNCEEEAMYHCCWNTSYCSIKCQQEHWHAEHKRTCRRKR
;
A
#
# COMPACT_ATOMS: atom_id res chain seq x y z
N MET A 1 -41.79 -33.94 -9.26
CA MET A 1 -42.31 -32.97 -8.28
C MET A 1 -42.37 -31.60 -8.94
N ALA A 2 -43.56 -31.03 -9.12
CA ALA A 2 -43.70 -29.68 -9.66
C ALA A 2 -43.03 -28.67 -8.72
N ARG A 3 -42.20 -27.76 -9.25
CA ARG A 3 -41.67 -26.63 -8.49
C ARG A 3 -42.86 -25.82 -7.96
N LEU A 4 -43.04 -25.75 -6.65
CA LEU A 4 -43.94 -24.81 -6.00
C LEU A 4 -43.41 -23.39 -6.28
N THR A 5 -43.95 -22.74 -7.30
CA THR A 5 -43.68 -21.33 -7.58
C THR A 5 -44.38 -20.50 -6.51
N LYS A 6 -43.66 -20.02 -5.49
CA LYS A 6 -44.19 -19.02 -4.55
C LYS A 6 -44.61 -17.79 -5.35
N ARG A 7 -45.91 -17.53 -5.45
CA ARG A 7 -46.46 -16.30 -6.03
C ARG A 7 -46.54 -15.23 -4.95
N ARG A 8 -46.08 -14.02 -5.27
CA ARG A 8 -46.16 -12.83 -4.41
C ARG A 8 -47.63 -12.55 -4.04
N GLN A 9 -47.88 -12.22 -2.77
CA GLN A 9 -49.21 -11.92 -2.26
C GLN A 9 -49.48 -10.41 -2.12
N ALA A 10 -48.43 -9.60 -1.98
CA ALA A 10 -48.51 -8.15 -1.82
C ALA A 10 -48.73 -7.42 -3.15
N ASP A 11 -49.57 -6.38 -3.11
CA ASP A 11 -49.82 -5.52 -4.26
C ASP A 11 -48.60 -4.66 -4.61
N THR A 12 -48.24 -4.64 -5.89
CA THR A 12 -46.99 -4.01 -6.36
C THR A 12 -47.02 -2.50 -6.16
N LYS A 13 -48.18 -1.86 -6.31
CA LYS A 13 -48.35 -0.41 -6.13
C LYS A 13 -48.36 -0.03 -4.65
N ALA A 14 -49.04 -0.83 -3.82
CA ALA A 14 -49.02 -0.65 -2.37
C ALA A 14 -47.59 -0.75 -1.78
N ILE A 15 -46.77 -1.69 -2.27
CA ILE A 15 -45.37 -1.83 -1.84
C ILE A 15 -44.55 -0.57 -2.16
N GLN A 16 -44.68 -0.03 -3.37
CA GLN A 16 -43.93 1.19 -3.75
C GLN A 16 -44.30 2.38 -2.85
N HIS A 17 -45.58 2.53 -2.52
CA HIS A 17 -46.04 3.57 -1.60
C HIS A 17 -45.52 3.34 -0.17
N LEU A 18 -45.51 2.09 0.32
CA LEU A 18 -44.94 1.73 1.62
C LEU A 18 -43.43 2.00 1.66
N TRP A 19 -42.71 1.71 0.59
CA TRP A 19 -41.28 2.02 0.49
C TRP A 19 -41.01 3.52 0.56
N ALA A 20 -41.77 4.33 -0.19
CA ALA A 20 -41.68 5.78 -0.13
C ALA A 20 -41.98 6.32 1.28
N ALA A 21 -42.98 5.76 1.96
CA ALA A 21 -43.31 6.12 3.34
C ALA A 21 -42.14 5.85 4.30
N ILE A 22 -41.55 4.64 4.24
CA ILE A 22 -40.43 4.23 5.08
C ILE A 22 -39.20 5.11 4.80
N GLU A 23 -38.89 5.38 3.53
CA GLU A 23 -37.76 6.20 3.13
C GLU A 23 -37.87 7.64 3.66
N ILE A 24 -39.03 8.27 3.54
CA ILE A 24 -39.26 9.64 4.02
C ILE A 24 -39.18 9.73 5.54
N ILE A 25 -39.81 8.80 6.26
CA ILE A 25 -39.77 8.78 7.73
C ILE A 25 -38.33 8.61 8.22
N ARG A 26 -37.53 7.77 7.54
CA ARG A 26 -36.14 7.53 7.91
C ARG A 26 -35.20 8.65 7.52
N ASN A 27 -35.45 9.35 6.40
CA ASN A 27 -34.72 10.58 6.06
C ASN A 27 -34.90 11.67 7.11
N GLN A 28 -36.02 11.66 7.85
CA GLN A 28 -36.26 12.53 9.00
C GLN A 28 -35.62 12.01 10.30
N LYS A 29 -34.78 10.97 10.23
CA LYS A 29 -34.14 10.28 11.37
C LYS A 29 -35.13 9.75 12.41
N GLN A 30 -36.32 9.35 11.97
CA GLN A 30 -37.35 8.76 12.82
C GLN A 30 -37.51 7.26 12.54
N ILE A 31 -37.93 6.49 13.55
CA ILE A 31 -38.31 5.09 13.37
C ILE A 31 -39.59 5.02 12.54
N ALA A 32 -39.58 4.25 11.45
CA ALA A 32 -40.77 3.96 10.67
C ALA A 32 -41.59 2.88 11.40
N ASN A 33 -42.41 3.32 12.36
CA ASN A 33 -43.37 2.45 13.06
C ASN A 33 -44.73 2.45 12.34
N ILE A 34 -45.61 1.52 12.74
CA ILE A 34 -46.91 1.33 12.11
C ILE A 34 -47.75 2.62 12.10
N ASP A 35 -47.73 3.40 13.18
CA ASP A 35 -48.50 4.64 13.30
C ASP A 35 -48.03 5.72 12.31
N ARG A 36 -46.72 5.88 12.16
CA ARG A 36 -46.14 6.88 11.24
C ARG A 36 -46.36 6.50 9.79
N ILE A 37 -46.19 5.23 9.46
CA ILE A 37 -46.44 4.71 8.11
C ILE A 37 -47.92 4.89 7.78
N THR A 38 -48.82 4.52 8.69
CA THR A 38 -50.26 4.68 8.52
C THR A 38 -50.66 6.13 8.31
N LYS A 39 -50.16 7.06 9.13
CA LYS A 39 -50.41 8.50 8.98
C LYS A 39 -49.93 9.05 7.64
N TYR A 40 -48.75 8.62 7.19
CA TYR A 40 -48.20 9.01 5.89
C TYR A 40 -49.07 8.47 4.75
N MET A 41 -49.42 7.18 4.80
CA MET A 41 -50.19 6.49 3.77
C MET A 41 -51.62 7.03 3.64
N SER A 42 -52.26 7.40 4.76
CA SER A 42 -53.57 8.07 4.72
C SER A 42 -53.48 9.49 4.18
N ARG A 43 -52.43 10.26 4.52
CA ARG A 43 -52.29 11.65 4.09
C ARG A 43 -51.89 11.81 2.62
N VAL A 44 -50.97 10.98 2.13
CA VAL A 44 -50.35 11.14 0.80
C VAL A 44 -51.02 10.25 -0.24
N HIS A 45 -51.39 9.03 0.15
CA HIS A 45 -51.92 8.03 -0.78
C HIS A 45 -53.40 7.69 -0.54
N GLY A 46 -54.07 8.37 0.41
CA GLY A 46 -55.49 8.15 0.72
C GLY A 46 -55.81 6.74 1.23
N MET A 47 -54.80 5.98 1.68
CA MET A 47 -54.98 4.57 2.05
C MET A 47 -55.54 4.46 3.47
N HIS A 48 -56.58 3.64 3.63
CA HIS A 48 -57.19 3.42 4.94
C HIS A 48 -56.20 2.72 5.89
N PRO A 49 -56.16 3.07 7.19
CA PRO A 49 -55.26 2.46 8.17
C PRO A 49 -55.23 0.94 8.17
N LYS A 50 -56.42 0.31 8.22
CA LYS A 50 -56.55 -1.15 8.19
C LYS A 50 -55.95 -1.80 6.93
N GLU A 51 -56.09 -1.13 5.77
CA GLU A 51 -55.52 -1.61 4.51
C GLU A 51 -54.01 -1.41 4.48
N THR A 52 -53.50 -0.32 5.07
CA THR A 52 -52.07 -0.06 5.20
C THR A 52 -51.40 -1.15 6.05
N THR A 53 -51.98 -1.49 7.20
CA THR A 53 -51.49 -2.59 8.05
C THR A 53 -51.50 -3.92 7.29
N ARG A 54 -52.60 -4.22 6.57
CA ARG A 54 -52.71 -5.45 5.79
C ARG A 54 -51.62 -5.56 4.72
N GLN A 55 -51.40 -4.50 3.94
CA GLN A 55 -50.37 -4.47 2.90
C GLN A 55 -48.96 -4.53 3.48
N LEU A 56 -48.73 -3.90 4.63
CA LEU A 56 -47.46 -3.96 5.34
C LEU A 56 -47.15 -5.40 5.80
N SER A 57 -48.12 -6.11 6.39
CA SER A 57 -47.95 -7.52 6.77
C SER A 57 -47.73 -8.44 5.56
N LEU A 58 -48.39 -8.18 4.43
CA LEU A 58 -48.16 -8.94 3.19
C LEU A 58 -46.76 -8.68 2.62
N ALA A 59 -46.29 -7.42 2.64
CA ALA A 59 -44.95 -7.06 2.21
C ALA A 59 -43.85 -7.67 3.09
N VAL A 60 -44.10 -7.81 4.40
CA VAL A 60 -43.20 -8.52 5.33
C VAL A 60 -43.17 -10.02 5.02
N LYS A 61 -44.33 -10.66 4.81
CA LYS A 61 -44.41 -12.08 4.43
C LYS A 61 -43.72 -12.39 3.09
N ASP A 62 -43.77 -11.45 2.15
CA ASP A 62 -43.10 -11.56 0.86
C ASP A 62 -41.61 -11.18 0.91
N GLY A 63 -41.08 -10.77 2.07
CA GLY A 63 -39.67 -10.40 2.26
C GLY A 63 -39.27 -9.08 1.61
N LEU A 64 -40.24 -8.22 1.28
CA LEU A 64 -40.04 -6.92 0.63
C LEU A 64 -39.94 -5.77 1.62
N ILE A 65 -40.29 -6.01 2.88
CA ILE A 65 -40.11 -5.11 4.04
C ILE A 65 -39.66 -6.00 5.21
N VAL A 66 -38.73 -5.53 6.02
CA VAL A 66 -38.27 -6.26 7.21
C VAL A 66 -38.88 -5.61 8.45
N GLU A 67 -39.45 -6.42 9.33
CA GLU A 67 -40.02 -6.00 10.61
C GLU A 67 -39.07 -6.41 11.74
N THR A 68 -38.61 -5.43 12.51
CA THR A 68 -37.61 -5.63 13.58
C THR A 68 -37.95 -4.80 14.80
N LEU A 69 -37.80 -5.39 15.99
CA LEU A 69 -37.90 -4.69 17.26
C LEU A 69 -36.73 -3.72 17.42
N THR A 70 -37.03 -2.42 17.55
CA THR A 70 -36.00 -1.38 17.63
C THR A 70 -36.28 -0.38 18.75
N VAL A 71 -35.19 0.04 19.41
CA VAL A 71 -35.23 1.03 20.49
C VAL A 71 -34.92 2.41 19.90
N GLY A 72 -35.85 3.35 20.05
CA GLY A 72 -35.65 4.73 19.62
C GLY A 72 -34.90 5.56 20.66
N CYS A 73 -33.66 5.96 20.38
CA CYS A 73 -32.96 6.92 21.21
C CYS A 73 -33.36 8.35 20.84
N LYS A 74 -34.21 8.99 21.66
CA LYS A 74 -34.42 10.45 21.63
C LYS A 74 -33.71 11.06 22.84
N GLY A 75 -32.52 11.62 22.62
CA GLY A 75 -31.71 12.23 23.70
C GLY A 75 -31.09 11.21 24.65
N SER A 76 -30.78 11.62 25.88
CA SER A 76 -30.00 10.85 26.87
C SER A 76 -30.78 9.78 27.65
N LYS A 77 -31.97 9.37 27.20
CA LYS A 77 -32.75 8.28 27.83
C LYS A 77 -32.96 7.15 26.82
N ALA A 78 -32.67 5.91 27.21
CA ALA A 78 -32.99 4.72 26.43
C ALA A 78 -34.52 4.66 26.22
N GLY A 79 -34.95 4.64 24.96
CA GLY A 79 -36.38 4.62 24.62
C GLY A 79 -37.03 3.27 24.86
N ILE A 80 -38.35 3.23 24.70
CA ILE A 80 -39.17 2.02 24.77
C ILE A 80 -39.02 1.24 23.45
N GLU A 81 -38.90 -0.08 23.53
CA GLU A 81 -38.87 -0.99 22.37
C GLU A 81 -40.15 -0.85 21.54
N GLN A 82 -40.00 -0.64 20.23
CA GLN A 82 -41.11 -0.50 19.29
C GLN A 82 -40.81 -1.28 18.00
N GLU A 83 -41.87 -1.75 17.35
CA GLU A 83 -41.79 -2.35 16.03
C GLU A 83 -41.39 -1.31 14.98
N GLY A 84 -40.29 -1.57 14.27
CA GLY A 84 -39.78 -0.75 13.19
C GLY A 84 -39.75 -1.52 11.88
N TYR A 85 -40.16 -0.85 10.79
CA TYR A 85 -40.16 -1.41 9.45
C TYR A 85 -39.00 -0.85 8.61
N TRP A 86 -38.31 -1.73 7.88
CA TRP A 86 -37.07 -1.45 7.15
C TRP A 86 -37.16 -1.91 5.70
N LEU A 87 -36.47 -1.22 4.79
CA LEU A 87 -36.27 -1.72 3.44
C LEU A 87 -35.21 -2.85 3.45
N PRO A 88 -35.39 -3.93 2.67
CA PRO A 88 -34.40 -4.99 2.55
C PRO A 88 -33.02 -4.43 2.15
N GLY A 89 -32.00 -4.67 2.98
CA GLY A 89 -30.64 -4.14 2.80
C GLY A 89 -30.26 -3.00 3.76
N ASP A 90 -31.23 -2.32 4.38
CA ASP A 90 -30.94 -1.18 5.27
C ASP A 90 -30.58 -1.56 6.71
N GLU A 91 -31.01 -2.73 7.21
CA GLU A 91 -30.63 -3.26 8.52
C GLU A 91 -29.10 -3.41 8.66
N ILE A 92 -28.46 -3.72 7.53
CA ILE A 92 -27.03 -3.95 7.38
C ILE A 92 -26.27 -2.62 7.41
N SER A 93 -26.89 -1.46 7.20
CA SER A 93 -26.16 -0.18 7.14
C SER A 93 -26.02 0.54 8.49
N ILE A 94 -26.91 0.32 9.45
CA ILE A 94 -26.92 1.09 10.73
C ILE A 94 -26.18 0.35 11.84
N LYS A 95 -26.41 -0.96 12.03
CA LYS A 95 -25.61 -1.75 12.97
C LYS A 95 -24.14 -1.82 12.53
N LYS A 96 -23.89 -2.04 11.24
CA LYS A 96 -22.56 -2.15 10.61
C LYS A 96 -21.80 -0.83 10.45
N LYS A 97 -22.39 0.34 10.71
CA LYS A 97 -21.63 1.62 10.77
C LYS A 97 -21.07 1.90 12.16
N ASN A 98 -21.80 1.53 13.21
CA ASN A 98 -21.37 1.75 14.59
C ASN A 98 -20.50 0.61 15.12
N THR A 99 -20.78 -0.66 14.77
CA THR A 99 -19.92 -1.79 15.16
C THR A 99 -18.60 -1.76 14.38
N ASN A 100 -18.64 -1.48 13.06
CA ASN A 100 -17.44 -1.43 12.21
C ASN A 100 -16.46 -0.32 12.64
N LYS A 101 -16.91 0.85 13.13
CA LYS A 101 -15.98 1.88 13.64
C LYS A 101 -15.26 1.43 14.93
N GLN A 102 -15.97 0.80 15.85
CA GLN A 102 -15.41 0.28 17.11
C GLN A 102 -14.48 -0.93 16.86
N GLU A 103 -14.87 -1.81 15.94
CA GLU A 103 -14.12 -3.00 15.48
C GLU A 103 -12.85 -2.60 14.72
N MET A 104 -12.96 -1.66 13.78
CA MET A 104 -11.83 -1.13 13.01
C MET A 104 -10.84 -0.39 13.92
N SER A 105 -11.33 0.38 14.90
CA SER A 105 -10.47 1.01 15.92
C SER A 105 -9.73 -0.04 16.76
N THR A 106 -10.36 -1.18 17.07
CA THR A 106 -9.72 -2.29 17.80
C THR A 106 -8.65 -2.98 16.97
N TYR A 107 -8.93 -3.22 15.69
CA TYR A 107 -7.98 -3.83 14.78
C TYR A 107 -6.78 -2.91 14.50
N LEU A 108 -7.03 -1.63 14.24
CA LEU A 108 -5.96 -0.65 14.07
C LEU A 108 -5.09 -0.52 15.33
N ARG A 109 -5.66 -0.64 16.54
CA ARG A 109 -4.86 -0.66 17.78
C ARG A 109 -3.83 -1.80 17.78
N PHE A 110 -4.21 -2.99 17.29
CA PHE A 110 -3.29 -4.12 17.17
C PHE A 110 -2.17 -3.86 16.15
N ILE A 111 -2.54 -3.35 14.96
CA ILE A 111 -1.56 -3.01 13.93
C ILE A 111 -0.57 -1.96 14.47
N VAL A 112 -1.07 -0.90 15.12
CA VAL A 112 -0.21 0.15 15.70
C VAL A 112 0.66 -0.38 16.83
N SER A 113 0.18 -1.34 17.64
CA SER A 113 1.02 -1.99 18.66
C SER A 113 2.23 -2.69 18.04
N ARG A 114 2.05 -3.45 16.96
CA ARG A 114 3.16 -4.09 16.23
C ARG A 114 4.04 -3.06 15.49
N MET A 115 3.44 -2.00 14.95
CA MET A 115 4.19 -0.90 14.35
C MET A 115 5.11 -0.23 15.38
N LYS A 116 4.65 -0.05 16.62
CA LYS A 116 5.46 0.53 17.70
C LYS A 116 6.69 -0.30 18.02
N GLU A 117 6.54 -1.62 18.14
CA GLU A 117 7.67 -2.52 18.42
C GLU A 117 8.79 -2.39 17.38
N ARG A 118 8.42 -2.33 16.09
CA ARG A 118 9.39 -2.20 14.98
C ARG A 118 9.86 -0.76 14.75
N ALA A 119 9.04 0.23 15.10
CA ALA A 119 9.40 1.64 15.00
C ALA A 119 10.41 2.09 16.08
N ILE A 120 10.69 1.26 17.10
CA ILE A 120 11.77 1.51 18.06
C ILE A 120 13.12 1.60 17.34
N ASP A 121 13.36 0.74 16.34
CA ASP A 121 14.60 0.75 15.57
C ASP A 121 14.71 1.98 14.66
N LEU A 122 13.57 2.53 14.23
CA LEU A 122 13.47 3.83 13.55
C LEU A 122 13.83 5.00 14.48
N ASN A 123 13.45 4.92 15.76
CA ASN A 123 13.67 5.97 16.77
C ASN A 123 14.99 5.84 17.55
N LYS A 124 15.76 4.75 17.38
CA LYS A 124 17.03 4.50 18.10
C LYS A 124 18.12 5.54 17.83
N LYS A 125 17.99 6.38 16.79
CA LYS A 125 18.91 7.48 16.48
C LYS A 125 18.41 8.89 16.88
N GLY A 126 17.27 9.01 17.56
CA GLY A 126 16.76 10.28 18.10
C GLY A 126 15.30 10.56 17.77
N LYS A 127 14.64 11.46 18.53
CA LYS A 127 13.29 11.95 18.19
C LYS A 127 13.39 13.02 17.09
N ASP A 128 13.39 12.57 15.84
CA ASP A 128 13.69 13.39 14.65
C ASP A 128 12.65 14.47 14.28
N ASN A 129 11.43 14.41 14.82
CA ASN A 129 10.41 15.44 14.60
C ASN A 129 10.76 16.81 15.22
N LYS A 130 11.84 16.89 16.01
CA LYS A 130 12.35 18.14 16.60
C LYS A 130 13.48 18.79 15.80
N HIS A 131 13.97 18.14 14.74
CA HIS A 131 15.07 18.70 13.95
C HIS A 131 14.61 19.97 13.20
N PRO A 132 15.40 21.07 13.20
CA PRO A 132 14.97 22.34 12.58
C PRO A 132 14.63 22.22 11.09
N MET A 133 15.31 21.32 10.37
CA MET A 133 15.05 21.05 8.96
C MET A 133 13.79 20.20 8.72
N TYR A 134 13.29 19.48 9.73
CA TYR A 134 12.11 18.64 9.59
C TYR A 134 10.90 19.47 9.16
N ARG A 135 10.69 20.64 9.78
CA ARG A 135 9.63 21.59 9.39
C ARG A 135 9.81 22.22 8.00
N ARG A 136 11.01 22.19 7.43
CA ARG A 136 11.29 22.74 6.09
C ARG A 136 11.13 21.69 4.99
N LEU A 137 11.40 20.43 5.29
CA LEU A 137 11.38 19.32 4.32
C LEU A 137 10.07 18.53 4.36
N VAL A 138 9.48 18.37 5.54
CA VAL A 138 8.25 17.60 5.75
C VAL A 138 7.07 18.54 5.82
N HIS A 139 6.20 18.48 4.81
CA HIS A 139 4.98 19.30 4.74
C HIS A 139 3.93 18.88 5.77
N SER A 140 3.67 17.58 5.89
CA SER A 140 2.67 17.02 6.80
C SER A 140 3.32 16.04 7.76
N ALA A 141 3.58 16.48 8.98
CA ALA A 141 4.21 15.65 10.00
C ALA A 141 3.27 14.52 10.46
N VAL A 142 3.79 13.30 10.52
CA VAL A 142 3.10 12.15 11.09
C VAL A 142 4.14 11.24 11.74
N ASP A 143 3.81 10.70 12.91
CA ASP A 143 4.61 9.71 13.62
C ASP A 143 3.70 8.61 14.20
N VAL A 144 4.31 7.50 14.63
CA VAL A 144 3.56 6.37 15.21
C VAL A 144 2.73 6.76 16.44
N PRO A 145 3.18 7.66 17.34
CA PRO A 145 2.34 8.22 18.39
C PRO A 145 1.11 8.98 17.87
N ALA A 146 1.25 9.84 16.85
CA ALA A 146 0.13 10.57 16.26
C ALA A 146 -0.86 9.61 15.58
N ILE A 147 -0.37 8.59 14.89
CA ILE A 147 -1.21 7.53 14.31
C ILE A 147 -1.97 6.80 15.43
N GLN A 148 -1.30 6.45 16.54
CA GLN A 148 -1.97 5.83 17.70
C GLN A 148 -3.09 6.71 18.26
N GLU A 149 -2.85 8.01 18.43
CA GLU A 149 -3.84 8.95 18.95
C GLU A 149 -5.04 9.03 18.02
N LYS A 150 -4.81 9.16 16.70
CA LYS A 150 -5.87 9.13 15.68
C LYS A 150 -6.67 7.82 15.70
N VAL A 151 -6.03 6.67 15.97
CA VAL A 151 -6.72 5.38 16.16
C VAL A 151 -7.59 5.39 17.41
N ASN A 152 -7.07 5.90 18.53
CA ASN A 152 -7.76 5.95 19.82
C ASN A 152 -8.97 6.90 19.79
N GLU A 153 -8.85 8.05 19.13
CA GLU A 153 -9.92 9.02 18.92
C GLU A 153 -10.92 8.58 17.82
N GLY A 154 -10.63 7.48 17.11
CA GLY A 154 -11.46 7.00 16.00
C GLY A 154 -11.56 8.01 14.86
N LYS A 155 -10.45 8.69 14.54
CA LYS A 155 -10.37 9.69 13.44
C LYS A 155 -10.33 9.05 12.06
N TYR A 156 -9.89 7.80 11.94
CA TYR A 156 -9.90 7.06 10.69
C TYR A 156 -11.30 6.55 10.34
N ARG A 157 -11.76 6.86 9.14
CA ARG A 157 -13.05 6.42 8.58
C ARG A 157 -12.92 5.12 7.79
N SER A 158 -11.72 4.78 7.35
CA SER A 158 -11.42 3.54 6.63
C SER A 158 -9.98 3.07 6.85
N TYR A 159 -9.66 1.83 6.45
CA TYR A 159 -8.31 1.29 6.49
C TYR A 159 -7.37 2.00 5.50
N GLU A 160 -7.91 2.56 4.42
CA GLU A 160 -7.16 3.32 3.41
C GLU A 160 -6.63 4.64 3.99
N GLU A 161 -7.41 5.33 4.84
CA GLU A 161 -6.94 6.54 5.52
C GLU A 161 -5.81 6.23 6.50
N PHE A 162 -5.89 5.09 7.21
CA PHE A 162 -4.80 4.62 8.07
C PHE A 162 -3.55 4.24 7.25
N LYS A 163 -3.73 3.55 6.12
CA LYS A 163 -2.65 3.21 5.19
C LYS A 163 -2.00 4.46 4.61
N ALA A 164 -2.77 5.50 4.31
CA ALA A 164 -2.24 6.77 3.81
C ALA A 164 -1.33 7.45 4.84
N ASP A 165 -1.71 7.46 6.12
CA ASP A 165 -0.85 7.98 7.19
C ASP A 165 0.43 7.13 7.39
N ALA A 166 0.33 5.80 7.29
CA ALA A 166 1.50 4.93 7.33
C ALA A 166 2.43 5.13 6.12
N GLN A 167 1.86 5.43 4.94
CA GLN A 167 2.63 5.75 3.74
C GLN A 167 3.28 7.14 3.85
N LEU A 168 2.59 8.10 4.46
CA LEU A 168 3.13 9.42 4.75
C LEU A 168 4.30 9.35 5.73
N LEU A 169 4.24 8.45 6.73
CA LEU A 169 5.36 8.18 7.63
C LEU A 169 6.60 7.69 6.86
N LEU A 170 6.42 6.73 5.94
CA LEU A 170 7.49 6.28 5.04
C LEU A 170 8.02 7.41 4.17
N HIS A 171 7.12 8.18 3.54
CA HIS A 171 7.50 9.29 2.67
C HIS A 171 8.31 10.34 3.43
N ASN A 172 7.86 10.76 4.61
CA ASN A 172 8.58 11.71 5.45
C ASN A 172 9.96 11.19 5.85
N THR A 173 10.08 9.90 6.14
CA THR A 173 11.37 9.25 6.43
C THR A 173 12.28 9.30 5.20
N VAL A 174 11.79 8.94 4.03
CA VAL A 174 12.54 8.99 2.77
C VAL A 174 13.00 10.41 2.43
N ILE A 175 12.13 11.40 2.61
CA ILE A 175 12.45 12.81 2.36
C ILE A 175 13.50 13.33 3.35
N PHE A 176 13.40 12.94 4.63
CA PHE A 176 14.26 13.48 5.67
C PHE A 176 15.65 12.82 5.71
N TYR A 177 15.75 11.50 5.57
CA TYR A 177 17.03 10.77 5.62
C TYR A 177 17.59 10.40 4.24
N GLY A 178 16.79 10.52 3.18
CA GLY A 178 17.14 10.10 1.81
C GLY A 178 16.68 8.66 1.50
N ALA A 179 16.41 8.41 0.21
CA ALA A 179 15.87 7.12 -0.25
C ALA A 179 16.79 5.93 0.00
N ASP A 180 18.11 6.14 0.01
CA ASP A 180 19.14 5.10 0.19
C ASP A 180 19.62 4.96 1.64
N SER A 181 18.92 5.57 2.58
CA SER A 181 19.26 5.49 4.01
C SER A 181 18.76 4.19 4.66
N GLU A 182 19.46 3.72 5.69
CA GLU A 182 19.03 2.59 6.52
C GLU A 182 17.64 2.87 7.15
N GLN A 183 17.36 4.12 7.50
CA GLN A 183 16.07 4.55 8.02
C GLN A 183 14.96 4.38 6.98
N ALA A 184 15.22 4.70 5.72
CA ALA A 184 14.28 4.46 4.64
C ALA A 184 14.04 2.96 4.40
N ASP A 185 15.06 2.11 4.55
CA ASP A 185 14.90 0.64 4.49
C ASP A 185 14.03 0.10 5.63
N ILE A 186 14.29 0.54 6.86
CA ILE A 186 13.49 0.17 8.04
C ILE A 186 12.04 0.66 7.85
N ALA A 187 11.83 1.89 7.38
CA ALA A 187 10.51 2.43 7.12
C ALA A 187 9.78 1.72 5.97
N ARG A 188 10.49 1.30 4.91
CA ARG A 188 9.92 0.49 3.83
C ARG A 188 9.43 -0.85 4.36
N MET A 189 10.24 -1.50 5.20
CA MET A 189 9.85 -2.76 5.84
C MET A 189 8.65 -2.56 6.76
N LEU A 190 8.68 -1.53 7.62
CA LEU A 190 7.59 -1.17 8.52
C LEU A 190 6.27 -0.96 7.75
N TYR A 191 6.28 -0.15 6.69
CA TYR A 191 5.09 0.09 5.87
C TYR A 191 4.57 -1.19 5.21
N LYS A 192 5.47 -2.04 4.71
CA LYS A 192 5.12 -3.33 4.11
C LYS A 192 4.46 -4.27 5.10
N ASP A 193 4.97 -4.34 6.33
CA ASP A 193 4.38 -5.12 7.41
C ASP A 193 3.00 -4.55 7.80
N THR A 194 2.88 -3.24 7.95
CA THR A 194 1.60 -2.57 8.22
C THR A 194 0.56 -2.91 7.16
N CYS A 195 0.93 -2.87 5.87
CA CYS A 195 0.03 -3.24 4.78
C CYS A 195 -0.35 -4.72 4.80
N HIS A 196 0.54 -5.60 5.26
CA HIS A 196 0.23 -7.03 5.39
C HIS A 196 -0.86 -7.29 6.42
N GLU A 197 -0.85 -6.51 7.50
CA GLU A 197 -1.79 -6.63 8.61
C GLU A 197 -3.12 -5.90 8.35
N ILE A 198 -3.36 -5.28 7.19
CA ILE A 198 -4.67 -4.68 6.86
C ILE A 198 -5.56 -5.77 6.25
N PRO A 199 -6.80 -6.00 6.72
CA PRO A 199 -7.56 -7.19 6.43
C PRO A 199 -8.42 -6.93 5.20
N ASN A 200 -7.85 -7.04 4.00
CA ASN A 200 -8.61 -7.06 2.73
C ASN A 200 -7.79 -7.72 1.60
N HIS A 201 -7.03 -8.77 1.91
CA HIS A 201 -6.37 -9.55 0.86
C HIS A 201 -7.42 -10.34 0.11
N GLU A 202 -7.54 -10.06 -1.20
CA GLU A 202 -8.40 -10.83 -2.09
C GLU A 202 -8.05 -12.32 -2.01
N LEU A 203 -9.06 -13.16 -1.85
CA LEU A 203 -8.88 -14.60 -1.80
C LEU A 203 -9.00 -15.14 -3.22
N VAL A 204 -8.11 -16.05 -3.58
CA VAL A 204 -8.06 -16.67 -4.90
C VAL A 204 -7.70 -18.15 -4.83
N TRP A 205 -8.06 -18.88 -5.87
CA TRP A 205 -7.43 -20.17 -6.16
C TRP A 205 -6.25 -19.93 -7.10
N ALA A 206 -5.06 -20.31 -6.67
CA ALA A 206 -3.83 -20.14 -7.43
C ALA A 206 -3.18 -21.49 -7.76
N LYS A 207 -2.65 -21.63 -8.98
CA LYS A 207 -1.99 -22.85 -9.44
C LYS A 207 -0.52 -22.60 -9.74
N MET A 208 0.36 -23.33 -9.05
CA MET A 208 1.79 -23.39 -9.36
C MET A 208 2.11 -24.46 -10.40
N LYS A 209 3.17 -24.26 -11.18
CA LYS A 209 3.66 -25.25 -12.15
C LYS A 209 3.98 -26.57 -11.43
N GLY A 210 3.38 -27.67 -11.89
CA GLY A 210 3.53 -28.99 -11.28
C GLY A 210 2.58 -29.30 -10.12
N PHE A 211 1.75 -28.34 -9.71
CA PHE A 211 0.75 -28.51 -8.64
C PHE A 211 -0.67 -28.22 -9.15
N GLY A 212 -1.67 -28.68 -8.38
CA GLY A 212 -3.07 -28.31 -8.59
C GLY A 212 -3.38 -26.90 -8.05
N PHE A 213 -4.65 -26.50 -8.08
CA PHE A 213 -5.09 -25.24 -7.47
C PHE A 213 -5.08 -25.34 -5.94
N TRP A 214 -4.55 -24.31 -5.29
CA TRP A 214 -4.54 -24.13 -3.84
C TRP A 214 -5.14 -22.77 -3.47
N PRO A 215 -5.77 -22.67 -2.29
CA PRO A 215 -6.32 -21.39 -1.84
C PRO A 215 -5.17 -20.48 -1.41
N ALA A 216 -5.27 -19.19 -1.73
CA ALA A 216 -4.25 -18.19 -1.44
C ALA A 216 -4.84 -16.80 -1.19
N LYS A 217 -4.03 -15.96 -0.54
CA LYS A 217 -4.27 -14.52 -0.34
C LYS A 217 -3.44 -13.74 -1.35
N VAL A 218 -4.07 -12.84 -2.09
CA VAL A 218 -3.38 -11.91 -2.98
C VAL A 218 -2.67 -10.85 -2.15
N MET A 219 -1.36 -10.72 -2.37
CA MET A 219 -0.52 -9.72 -1.70
C MET A 219 -0.39 -8.45 -2.57
N GLN A 220 -0.15 -8.66 -3.87
CA GLN A 220 -0.01 -7.60 -4.88
C GLN A 220 -0.31 -8.19 -6.28
N LYS A 221 -0.72 -7.32 -7.21
CA LYS A 221 -1.05 -7.66 -8.60
C LYS A 221 -0.21 -6.83 -9.54
N GLU A 222 0.37 -7.47 -10.55
CA GLU A 222 0.98 -6.87 -11.73
C GLU A 222 0.20 -7.34 -12.97
N ASP A 223 0.37 -6.70 -14.13
CA ASP A 223 -0.47 -6.96 -15.32
C ASP A 223 -0.47 -8.45 -15.75
N ASN A 224 0.67 -9.13 -15.62
CA ASN A 224 0.85 -10.53 -16.06
C ASN A 224 0.99 -11.55 -14.93
N GLN A 225 1.13 -11.11 -13.68
CA GLN A 225 1.39 -12.01 -12.55
C GLN A 225 0.85 -11.47 -11.23
N VAL A 226 0.48 -12.39 -10.36
CA VAL A 226 -0.09 -12.11 -9.04
C VAL A 226 0.79 -12.75 -7.98
N ASP A 227 1.26 -11.95 -7.03
CA ASP A 227 1.98 -12.45 -5.87
C ASP A 227 0.97 -12.90 -4.83
N VAL A 228 1.03 -14.18 -4.50
CA VAL A 228 0.09 -14.80 -3.57
C VAL A 228 0.82 -15.48 -2.43
N ARG A 229 0.14 -15.54 -1.29
CA ARG A 229 0.52 -16.35 -0.14
C ARG A 229 -0.48 -17.46 0.07
N PHE A 230 -0.06 -18.70 -0.08
CA PHE A 230 -0.92 -19.87 0.05
C PHE A 230 -1.35 -20.11 1.50
N PHE A 231 -2.55 -20.66 1.69
CA PHE A 231 -2.97 -21.25 2.96
C PHE A 231 -2.33 -22.63 3.16
N GLY A 232 -2.31 -23.14 4.38
CA GLY A 232 -1.71 -24.42 4.76
C GLY A 232 -0.34 -24.27 5.43
N HIS A 233 0.22 -25.41 5.86
CA HIS A 233 1.33 -25.51 6.82
C HIS A 233 2.57 -24.65 6.53
N HIS A 234 2.95 -24.47 5.26
CA HIS A 234 4.17 -23.75 4.90
C HIS A 234 3.95 -22.27 4.56
N HIS A 235 2.69 -21.83 4.46
CA HIS A 235 2.30 -20.46 4.06
C HIS A 235 3.16 -19.88 2.94
N GLN A 236 3.43 -20.70 1.92
CA GLN A 236 4.40 -20.42 0.87
C GLN A 236 3.97 -19.19 0.06
N ARG A 237 4.94 -18.37 -0.33
CA ARG A 237 4.74 -17.22 -1.21
C ARG A 237 5.27 -17.49 -2.61
N ALA A 238 4.53 -17.09 -3.63
CA ALA A 238 4.95 -17.26 -5.03
C ALA A 238 4.28 -16.24 -5.95
N TRP A 239 4.99 -15.89 -7.01
CA TRP A 239 4.43 -15.21 -8.17
C TRP A 239 3.73 -16.23 -9.07
N ILE A 240 2.46 -15.98 -9.35
CA ILE A 240 1.59 -16.86 -10.13
C ILE A 240 1.11 -16.09 -11.35
N PRO A 241 1.33 -16.59 -12.57
CA PRO A 241 0.81 -15.96 -13.78
C PRO A 241 -0.71 -15.77 -13.70
N SER A 242 -1.21 -14.63 -14.19
CA SER A 242 -2.63 -14.26 -14.07
C SER A 242 -3.58 -15.29 -14.66
N GLU A 243 -3.16 -16.05 -15.68
CA GLU A 243 -3.93 -17.15 -16.28
C GLU A 243 -4.13 -18.37 -15.35
N ASN A 244 -3.29 -18.48 -14.32
CA ASN A 244 -3.32 -19.56 -13.32
C ASN A 244 -4.01 -19.12 -12.02
N ILE A 245 -4.73 -17.99 -12.05
CA ILE A 245 -5.57 -17.48 -10.97
C ILE A 245 -7.05 -17.73 -11.31
N GLN A 246 -7.82 -18.16 -10.32
CA GLN A 246 -9.26 -18.33 -10.40
C GLN A 246 -9.92 -17.67 -9.19
N ASP A 247 -11.11 -17.12 -9.37
CA ASP A 247 -11.87 -16.46 -8.31
C ASP A 247 -12.23 -17.46 -7.20
N ILE A 248 -12.15 -17.05 -5.92
CA ILE A 248 -12.41 -17.93 -4.78
C ILE A 248 -13.82 -18.55 -4.78
N THR A 249 -14.78 -17.90 -5.44
CA THR A 249 -16.18 -18.36 -5.58
C THR A 249 -16.33 -19.50 -6.59
N VAL A 250 -15.33 -19.78 -7.43
CA VAL A 250 -15.36 -20.89 -8.38
C VAL A 250 -15.50 -22.21 -7.63
N ASN A 251 -16.44 -23.04 -8.08
CA ASN A 251 -16.67 -24.33 -7.46
C ASN A 251 -15.42 -25.22 -7.56
N VAL A 252 -14.89 -25.61 -6.40
CA VAL A 252 -13.66 -26.39 -6.26
C VAL A 252 -13.68 -27.71 -7.02
N HIS A 253 -14.86 -28.30 -7.26
CA HIS A 253 -15.00 -29.54 -8.03
C HIS A 253 -14.66 -29.37 -9.51
N ARG A 254 -14.71 -28.14 -10.04
CA ARG A 254 -14.34 -27.81 -11.42
C ARG A 254 -12.85 -27.52 -11.60
N LEU A 255 -12.09 -27.42 -10.50
CA LEU A 255 -10.67 -27.11 -10.50
C LEU A 255 -9.82 -28.39 -10.47
N HIS A 256 -8.67 -28.36 -11.16
CA HIS A 256 -7.69 -29.44 -11.08
C HIS A 256 -6.95 -29.39 -9.73
N VAL A 257 -7.39 -30.18 -8.76
CA VAL A 257 -6.87 -30.20 -7.39
C VAL A 257 -6.40 -31.60 -6.98
N LYS A 258 -5.25 -31.68 -6.30
CA LYS A 258 -4.79 -32.90 -5.64
C LYS A 258 -5.21 -32.85 -4.18
N ARG A 259 -6.25 -33.61 -3.81
CA ARG A 259 -6.89 -33.65 -2.47
C ARG A 259 -6.03 -34.35 -1.41
N SER A 260 -4.78 -33.92 -1.30
CA SER A 260 -3.85 -34.34 -0.24
C SER A 260 -4.32 -33.86 1.13
N MET A 261 -3.78 -34.45 2.21
CA MET A 261 -4.09 -33.98 3.57
C MET A 261 -3.64 -32.54 3.81
N GLY A 262 -2.53 -32.11 3.22
CA GLY A 262 -2.08 -30.71 3.28
C GLY A 262 -3.06 -29.76 2.60
N TRP A 263 -3.63 -30.17 1.46
CA TRP A 263 -4.62 -29.37 0.73
C TRP A 263 -5.94 -29.25 1.49
N LYS A 264 -6.42 -30.34 2.11
CA LYS A 264 -7.63 -30.30 2.95
C LYS A 264 -7.46 -29.32 4.12
N LYS A 265 -6.34 -29.39 4.83
CA LYS A 265 -6.01 -28.44 5.91
C LYS A 265 -5.95 -26.99 5.44
N ALA A 266 -5.43 -26.72 4.24
CA ALA A 266 -5.42 -25.38 3.66
C ALA A 266 -6.84 -24.87 3.35
N CYS A 267 -7.75 -25.75 2.90
CA CYS A 267 -9.16 -25.41 2.69
C CYS A 267 -9.90 -25.18 4.02
N ASP A 268 -9.64 -25.98 5.04
CA ASP A 268 -10.19 -25.79 6.39
C ASP A 268 -9.74 -24.43 6.98
N GLU A 269 -8.47 -24.08 6.77
CA GLU A 269 -7.90 -22.78 7.18
C GLU A 269 -8.54 -21.61 6.40
N LEU A 270 -8.75 -21.76 5.09
CA LEU A 270 -9.48 -20.78 4.28
C LEU A 270 -10.91 -20.61 4.78
N GLU A 271 -11.64 -21.70 5.05
CA GLU A 271 -13.02 -21.64 5.51
C GLU A 271 -13.12 -21.00 6.88
N LEU A 272 -12.18 -21.30 7.78
CA LEU A 272 -12.03 -20.63 9.06
C LEU A 272 -11.74 -19.13 8.88
N HIS A 273 -10.87 -18.77 7.93
CA HIS A 273 -10.55 -17.39 7.61
C HIS A 273 -11.77 -16.63 7.06
N GLN A 274 -12.52 -17.22 6.12
CA GLN A 274 -13.77 -16.66 5.61
C GLN A 274 -14.85 -16.56 6.69
N ARG A 275 -14.90 -17.53 7.60
CA ARG A 275 -15.78 -17.50 8.77
C ARG A 275 -15.41 -16.37 9.72
N PHE A 276 -14.13 -16.16 10.00
CA PHE A 276 -13.64 -15.03 10.81
C PHE A 276 -13.96 -13.68 10.16
N LEU A 277 -13.83 -13.57 8.83
CA LEU A 277 -14.25 -12.39 8.07
C LEU A 277 -15.77 -12.14 8.17
N ARG A 278 -16.60 -13.21 8.19
CA ARG A 278 -18.07 -13.11 8.31
C ARG A 278 -18.55 -12.83 9.74
N GLU A 279 -17.89 -13.41 10.73
CA GLU A 279 -18.28 -13.35 12.14
C GLU A 279 -17.58 -12.22 12.91
N GLY A 280 -16.64 -11.51 12.28
CA GLY A 280 -15.84 -10.47 12.94
C GLY A 280 -14.99 -10.99 14.11
N ARG A 281 -14.84 -12.31 14.24
CA ARG A 281 -14.09 -12.95 15.33
C ARG A 281 -12.61 -12.98 14.98
N PHE A 282 -11.79 -12.35 15.82
CA PHE A 282 -10.34 -12.45 15.76
C PHE A 282 -9.77 -13.12 17.01
N TRP A 283 -8.57 -13.68 16.83
CA TRP A 283 -7.81 -14.43 17.83
C TRP A 283 -7.65 -13.61 19.12
N LYS A 284 -8.25 -14.07 20.23
CA LYS A 284 -7.99 -13.52 21.57
C LYS A 284 -6.58 -13.97 22.00
N SER A 285 -5.70 -13.01 22.27
CA SER A 285 -4.47 -13.31 23.02
C SER A 285 -4.89 -13.64 24.46
N LYS A 286 -4.53 -14.83 24.94
CA LYS A 286 -4.77 -15.27 26.31
C LYS A 286 -3.78 -14.53 27.22
N ASN A 287 -4.06 -13.26 27.56
CA ASN A 287 -3.28 -12.52 28.57
C ASN A 287 -3.99 -11.32 29.23
N GLU A 288 -5.32 -11.25 29.19
CA GLU A 288 -6.10 -10.31 30.02
C GLU A 288 -7.35 -10.99 30.59
N ASP A 289 -7.15 -12.10 31.29
CA ASP A 289 -8.22 -12.69 32.10
C ASP A 289 -7.62 -13.47 33.29
N ARG A 290 -7.16 -12.72 34.30
CA ARG A 290 -6.92 -13.20 35.67
C ARG A 290 -7.62 -12.28 36.67
N GLY A 291 -8.82 -11.84 36.34
CA GLY A 291 -9.68 -11.10 37.24
C GLY A 291 -11.10 -11.61 37.07
N GLU A 292 -11.55 -12.40 38.05
CA GLU A 292 -12.96 -12.67 38.35
C GLU A 292 -13.68 -13.65 37.41
N GLU A 293 -13.72 -14.92 37.80
CA GLU A 293 -14.96 -15.72 37.93
C GLU A 293 -14.61 -17.10 38.53
N GLU A 294 -14.40 -17.12 39.86
CA GLU A 294 -14.77 -18.29 40.66
C GLU A 294 -16.25 -18.11 41.04
N ALA A 295 -17.13 -18.88 40.41
CA ALA A 295 -18.25 -19.57 41.03
C ALA A 295 -19.11 -20.20 39.93
N GLU A 296 -19.63 -21.38 40.21
CA GLU A 296 -20.66 -22.08 39.45
C GLU A 296 -20.20 -22.88 38.21
N SER A 297 -19.58 -24.03 38.48
CA SER A 297 -20.21 -25.30 38.07
C SER A 297 -19.53 -26.48 38.77
N SER A 298 -20.02 -26.80 39.96
CA SER A 298 -19.90 -28.14 40.54
C SER A 298 -20.96 -29.06 39.93
N ILE A 299 -20.64 -30.36 39.94
CA ILE A 299 -21.44 -31.58 39.66
C ILE A 299 -21.66 -31.90 38.16
N SER A 300 -21.19 -33.03 37.61
CA SER A 300 -21.16 -34.39 38.16
C SER A 300 -20.05 -35.28 37.55
N SER A 301 -19.35 -36.00 38.45
CA SER A 301 -19.00 -37.44 38.50
C SER A 301 -18.90 -38.25 37.17
N THR A 302 -17.93 -39.13 36.90
CA THR A 302 -17.38 -40.22 37.75
C THR A 302 -16.00 -40.74 37.25
N SER A 303 -15.15 -41.10 38.22
CA SER A 303 -14.29 -42.30 38.35
C SER A 303 -13.34 -42.77 37.22
N ASN A 304 -12.03 -42.84 37.50
CA ASN A 304 -11.41 -44.08 38.02
C ASN A 304 -9.97 -43.87 38.53
N GLU A 305 -9.66 -44.55 39.63
CA GLU A 305 -8.37 -44.61 40.34
C GLU A 305 -7.29 -45.40 39.58
N GLN A 306 -6.01 -45.00 39.71
CA GLN A 306 -4.99 -45.83 40.39
C GLN A 306 -3.63 -45.12 40.62
N LEU A 307 -3.19 -45.24 41.88
CA LEU A 307 -1.90 -45.00 42.55
C LEU A 307 -0.76 -45.85 41.95
N LYS A 308 0.57 -45.69 42.14
CA LYS A 308 1.55 -44.76 42.75
C LYS A 308 2.95 -45.40 42.45
N VAL A 309 4.05 -44.70 42.78
CA VAL A 309 5.44 -45.21 43.03
C VAL A 309 6.38 -45.22 41.81
N THR A 310 7.68 -44.85 41.80
CA THR A 310 8.64 -44.10 42.64
C THR A 310 9.99 -44.11 41.86
N GLN A 311 10.82 -43.07 42.03
CA GLN A 311 12.30 -43.00 41.87
C GLN A 311 12.98 -43.03 40.47
N GLU A 312 13.74 -41.95 40.24
CA GLU A 312 14.99 -41.80 39.47
C GLU A 312 16.05 -42.89 39.79
N PRO A 313 17.04 -43.21 38.89
CA PRO A 313 18.19 -42.32 38.65
C PRO A 313 18.95 -42.37 37.29
N ARG A 314 19.52 -41.20 36.97
CA ARG A 314 20.88 -40.88 36.45
C ARG A 314 21.65 -41.86 35.51
N ALA A 315 21.86 -41.37 34.28
CA ALA A 315 23.13 -41.02 33.61
C ALA A 315 24.38 -41.95 33.68
N LYS A 316 24.96 -42.30 32.50
CA LYS A 316 26.18 -41.69 31.90
C LYS A 316 26.86 -42.57 30.81
N LYS A 317 27.59 -41.84 29.93
CA LYS A 317 28.66 -42.20 28.97
C LYS A 317 28.16 -42.66 27.58
N GLY A 318 28.58 -42.12 26.45
CA GLY A 318 29.61 -41.12 26.15
C GLY A 318 30.43 -41.56 24.92
N ARG A 319 30.47 -40.76 23.84
CA ARG A 319 31.56 -40.78 22.86
C ARG A 319 31.62 -39.49 22.00
N ARG A 320 32.53 -38.60 22.41
CA ARG A 320 33.56 -37.85 21.63
C ARG A 320 33.64 -38.21 20.13
N ASN A 321 33.84 -37.38 19.10
CA ASN A 321 34.43 -36.05 18.80
C ASN A 321 33.78 -35.63 17.43
N GLN A 322 33.74 -34.40 16.93
CA GLN A 322 34.87 -33.56 16.51
C GLN A 322 34.34 -32.19 16.04
N SER A 323 35.08 -31.14 16.36
CA SER A 323 34.86 -29.75 15.97
C SER A 323 35.53 -29.47 14.62
N VAL A 324 34.95 -28.59 13.79
CA VAL A 324 35.61 -28.01 12.61
C VAL A 324 35.40 -26.50 12.66
N GLU A 325 36.50 -25.77 12.74
CA GLU A 325 36.60 -24.30 12.61
C GLU A 325 36.45 -23.87 11.15
N PRO A 326 35.98 -22.64 10.85
CA PRO A 326 36.17 -22.01 9.55
C PRO A 326 37.43 -21.12 9.54
N LYS A 327 38.33 -21.37 8.58
CA LYS A 327 39.49 -20.53 8.28
C LYS A 327 39.11 -19.33 7.41
N LYS A 328 39.79 -18.21 7.69
CA LYS A 328 39.90 -16.99 6.88
C LYS A 328 40.72 -17.22 5.62
N GLU A 329 40.40 -16.50 4.54
CA GLU A 329 41.33 -16.20 3.44
C GLU A 329 40.93 -14.90 2.73
N GLU A 330 41.94 -14.08 2.44
CA GLU A 330 41.99 -12.86 1.60
C GLU A 330 43.47 -12.74 1.14
N PRO A 331 43.86 -11.95 0.11
CA PRO A 331 43.46 -11.90 -1.30
C PRO A 331 44.69 -11.97 -2.29
N GLU A 332 44.43 -11.70 -3.60
CA GLU A 332 45.34 -11.35 -4.74
C GLU A 332 45.92 -12.46 -5.65
N PRO A 333 46.37 -12.19 -6.90
CA PRO A 333 46.34 -10.96 -7.74
C PRO A 333 45.81 -11.14 -9.20
N GLU A 334 45.83 -10.01 -9.93
CA GLU A 334 45.53 -9.74 -11.35
C GLU A 334 46.22 -10.65 -12.40
N THR A 335 45.61 -10.78 -13.58
CA THR A 335 46.35 -10.71 -14.86
C THR A 335 45.51 -10.06 -15.96
N GLU A 336 46.18 -9.14 -16.66
CA GLU A 336 45.73 -8.37 -17.83
C GLU A 336 45.68 -9.23 -19.11
N ALA A 337 44.85 -8.80 -20.07
CA ALA A 337 45.12 -9.02 -21.48
C ALA A 337 44.83 -7.73 -22.27
N VAL A 338 45.87 -7.28 -22.96
CA VAL A 338 46.00 -6.05 -23.77
C VAL A 338 45.65 -6.35 -25.22
N SER A 339 45.01 -5.40 -25.93
CA SER A 339 45.32 -5.01 -27.33
C SER A 339 44.35 -3.88 -27.76
N SER A 340 44.78 -2.61 -27.75
CA SER A 340 45.41 -1.86 -28.85
C SER A 340 44.43 -1.34 -29.91
N SER A 341 44.20 -0.02 -29.93
CA SER A 341 44.80 0.92 -30.92
C SER A 341 44.28 2.35 -30.71
N GLN A 342 45.24 3.28 -30.60
CA GLN A 342 45.33 4.69 -31.06
C GLN A 342 44.09 5.57 -31.29
N GLU A 343 44.13 6.91 -31.23
CA GLU A 343 44.83 7.95 -30.45
C GLU A 343 44.36 9.31 -31.05
N ILE A 344 43.98 10.27 -30.18
CA ILE A 344 43.96 11.75 -30.31
C ILE A 344 42.95 12.49 -31.27
N PRO A 345 42.71 13.83 -31.12
CA PRO A 345 41.56 14.38 -30.37
C PRO A 345 40.76 15.45 -31.15
N THR A 346 39.61 15.94 -30.65
CA THR A 346 39.24 17.34 -30.94
C THR A 346 38.40 17.98 -29.83
N MET A 347 38.89 19.12 -29.35
CA MET A 347 38.22 20.06 -28.44
C MET A 347 37.07 20.82 -29.12
N PRO A 348 36.16 21.48 -28.36
CA PRO A 348 35.11 22.32 -28.91
C PRO A 348 35.41 23.84 -28.93
N GLN A 349 34.95 24.49 -30.01
CA GLN A 349 34.50 25.91 -30.17
C GLN A 349 35.57 27.04 -30.20
N PRO A 350 35.34 28.22 -30.86
CA PRO A 350 34.08 28.99 -30.91
C PRO A 350 33.71 29.84 -32.18
N ILE A 351 32.41 30.19 -32.23
CA ILE A 351 31.72 31.44 -32.67
C ILE A 351 32.19 32.16 -33.96
N GLU A 352 31.26 32.33 -34.92
CA GLU A 352 30.93 33.66 -35.46
C GLU A 352 29.53 33.75 -36.09
N LYS A 353 29.03 34.99 -36.16
CA LYS A 353 27.63 35.45 -36.24
C LYS A 353 27.13 35.56 -37.69
N VAL A 354 25.86 35.99 -37.84
CA VAL A 354 25.25 36.93 -38.84
C VAL A 354 23.89 36.37 -39.26
N SER A 355 22.76 36.84 -38.73
CA SER A 355 22.00 38.09 -39.00
C SER A 355 21.25 38.11 -40.34
N VAL A 356 19.94 38.30 -40.24
CA VAL A 356 18.95 38.49 -41.30
C VAL A 356 19.06 39.89 -41.92
N SER A 357 18.96 40.02 -43.26
CA SER A 357 17.96 40.86 -43.96
C SER A 357 18.40 41.37 -45.36
N THR A 358 17.52 41.12 -46.34
CA THR A 358 17.12 41.94 -47.51
C THR A 358 18.08 42.39 -48.62
N GLN A 359 17.60 42.13 -49.85
CA GLN A 359 17.55 42.95 -51.08
C GLN A 359 18.44 42.61 -52.31
N THR A 360 17.72 42.24 -53.38
CA THR A 360 17.84 42.65 -54.80
C THR A 360 19.03 42.19 -55.67
N LYS A 361 18.72 41.43 -56.74
CA LYS A 361 18.65 41.92 -58.14
C LYS A 361 18.28 40.78 -59.13
N LYS A 362 17.18 40.98 -59.85
CA LYS A 362 17.03 41.13 -61.32
C LYS A 362 17.50 39.94 -62.18
N LEU A 363 16.52 39.21 -62.73
CA LEU A 363 16.51 38.88 -64.14
C LEU A 363 15.17 39.26 -64.75
N SER A 364 15.28 40.00 -65.84
CA SER A 364 14.25 40.61 -66.67
C SER A 364 13.50 39.58 -67.50
N ALA A 365 12.16 39.54 -67.37
CA ALA A 365 11.30 38.95 -68.39
C ALA A 365 10.57 40.10 -69.09
N SER A 366 11.08 40.41 -70.28
CA SER A 366 10.48 41.29 -71.27
C SER A 366 9.10 40.78 -71.69
N SER A 367 8.14 41.69 -71.69
CA SER A 367 6.86 41.55 -72.38
C SER A 367 7.09 41.22 -73.86
N PRO A 368 6.46 40.18 -74.43
CA PRO A 368 6.24 40.13 -75.86
C PRO A 368 4.96 40.93 -76.15
N ARG A 369 5.14 42.08 -76.79
CA ARG A 369 4.11 42.71 -77.63
C ARG A 369 3.55 41.63 -78.57
N MET A 370 2.24 41.37 -78.51
CA MET A 370 1.56 40.63 -79.56
C MET A 370 1.58 41.48 -80.83
N LEU A 371 2.44 41.12 -81.76
CA LEU A 371 2.37 41.59 -83.14
C LEU A 371 1.13 40.96 -83.78
N HIS A 372 0.20 41.82 -84.21
CA HIS A 372 -0.77 41.47 -85.25
C HIS A 372 -0.01 40.99 -86.48
N ARG A 373 0.02 39.68 -86.72
CA ARG A 373 0.34 39.13 -88.04
C ARG A 373 -0.95 38.57 -88.61
N SER A 374 -1.58 39.38 -89.44
CA SER A 374 -2.69 38.99 -90.30
C SER A 374 -2.23 37.85 -91.22
N THR A 375 -2.85 36.69 -91.08
CA THR A 375 -2.93 35.71 -92.16
C THR A 375 -4.35 35.80 -92.69
N GLN A 376 -4.51 36.45 -93.84
CA GLN A 376 -5.75 36.36 -94.62
C GLN A 376 -5.88 34.93 -95.15
N THR A 377 -6.96 34.26 -94.79
CA THR A 377 -7.53 33.18 -95.60
C THR A 377 -8.93 33.61 -96.00
N THR A 378 -9.08 33.86 -97.28
CA THR A 378 -10.30 34.25 -97.97
C THR A 378 -11.28 33.08 -98.06
N SER A 379 -12.57 33.44 -98.12
CA SER A 379 -13.74 32.70 -98.62
C SER A 379 -14.20 31.42 -97.90
N ASP A 380 -15.45 31.53 -97.44
CA ASP A 380 -16.53 30.55 -97.46
C ASP A 380 -16.52 29.38 -96.48
N GLY A 381 -17.30 29.56 -95.41
CA GLY A 381 -17.78 28.48 -94.55
C GLY A 381 -18.26 29.00 -93.21
N VAL A 382 -19.56 29.15 -93.04
CA VAL A 382 -20.22 29.43 -91.76
C VAL A 382 -19.91 28.28 -90.79
N CYS A 383 -18.84 28.40 -89.99
CA CYS A 383 -18.72 27.70 -88.71
C CYS A 383 -19.09 28.69 -87.62
N GLN A 384 -20.39 28.98 -87.54
CA GLN A 384 -21.00 29.79 -86.49
C GLN A 384 -20.72 29.14 -85.12
N SER A 385 -20.06 29.92 -84.24
CA SER A 385 -19.97 29.86 -82.77
C SER A 385 -19.56 28.56 -82.06
N LEU A 386 -19.93 27.37 -82.52
CA LEU A 386 -19.76 26.13 -81.78
C LEU A 386 -18.31 25.63 -81.66
N CYS A 387 -17.43 25.88 -82.64
CA CYS A 387 -16.04 25.40 -82.58
C CYS A 387 -15.16 26.26 -81.67
N HIS A 388 -15.34 27.58 -81.71
CA HIS A 388 -14.61 28.54 -80.89
C HIS A 388 -15.02 28.43 -79.42
N ASP A 389 -16.32 28.27 -79.13
CA ASP A 389 -16.82 28.03 -77.77
C ASP A 389 -16.33 26.71 -77.20
N LYS A 390 -16.25 25.65 -78.02
CA LYS A 390 -15.73 24.35 -77.59
C LYS A 390 -14.23 24.41 -77.27
N TYR A 391 -13.43 25.10 -78.09
CA TYR A 391 -11.99 25.26 -77.84
C TYR A 391 -11.71 26.19 -76.65
N THR A 392 -12.48 27.27 -76.51
CA THR A 392 -12.39 28.21 -75.38
C THR A 392 -12.77 27.53 -74.06
N LYS A 393 -13.82 26.70 -74.07
CA LYS A 393 -14.23 25.89 -72.92
C LYS A 393 -13.15 24.88 -72.54
N ILE A 394 -12.59 24.13 -73.50
CA ILE A 394 -11.49 23.18 -73.23
C ILE A 394 -10.26 23.90 -72.67
N PHE A 395 -9.91 25.08 -73.21
CA PHE A 395 -8.77 25.87 -72.72
C PHE A 395 -9.00 26.42 -71.31
N ASN A 396 -10.20 26.91 -71.01
CA ASN A 396 -10.57 27.35 -69.65
C ASN A 396 -10.60 26.17 -68.67
N ASP A 397 -11.18 25.03 -69.05
CA ASP A 397 -11.19 23.82 -68.24
C ASP A 397 -9.77 23.27 -67.98
N PHE A 398 -8.86 23.42 -68.95
CA PHE A 398 -7.45 23.05 -68.78
C PHE A 398 -6.70 24.03 -67.87
N LYS A 399 -6.96 25.34 -68.03
CA LYS A 399 -6.38 26.41 -67.20
C LYS A 399 -6.84 26.30 -65.74
N ASP A 400 -8.11 25.98 -65.51
CA ASP A 400 -8.67 25.79 -64.17
C ASP A 400 -8.16 24.50 -63.52
N ARG A 401 -8.00 23.42 -64.30
CA ARG A 401 -7.32 22.21 -63.83
C ARG A 401 -5.87 22.47 -63.46
N MET A 402 -5.09 23.17 -64.29
CA MET A 402 -3.72 23.55 -64.00
C MET A 402 -3.60 24.42 -62.74
N LYS A 403 -4.48 25.41 -62.56
CA LYS A 403 -4.52 26.24 -61.35
C LYS A 403 -4.90 25.44 -60.11
N SER A 404 -5.86 24.52 -60.24
CA SER A 404 -6.29 23.64 -59.14
C SER A 404 -5.18 22.68 -58.73
N ASP A 405 -4.49 22.06 -59.71
CA ASP A 405 -3.37 21.17 -59.46
C ASP A 405 -2.16 21.91 -58.88
N HIS A 406 -1.83 23.11 -59.39
CA HIS A 406 -0.76 23.93 -58.83
C HIS A 406 -1.08 24.41 -57.40
N LYS A 407 -2.34 24.78 -57.14
CA LYS A 407 -2.80 25.12 -55.79
C LYS A 407 -2.70 23.92 -54.85
N ARG A 408 -3.17 22.73 -55.28
CA ARG A 408 -3.10 21.50 -54.49
C ARG A 408 -1.65 21.09 -54.20
N GLU A 409 -0.77 21.22 -55.18
CA GLU A 409 0.65 20.92 -55.01
C GLU A 409 1.34 21.91 -54.07
N THR A 410 1.06 23.21 -54.21
CA THR A 410 1.56 24.24 -53.29
C THR A 410 1.07 23.98 -51.86
N GLU A 411 -0.20 23.66 -51.68
CA GLU A 411 -0.77 23.31 -50.37
C GLU A 411 -0.13 22.05 -49.77
N ARG A 412 0.18 21.03 -50.59
CA ARG A 412 0.87 19.81 -50.16
C ARG A 412 2.29 20.11 -49.70
N VAL A 413 3.07 20.82 -50.50
CA VAL A 413 4.47 21.18 -50.19
C VAL A 413 4.54 22.07 -48.93
N VAL A 414 3.65 23.04 -48.80
CA VAL A 414 3.58 23.88 -47.58
C VAL A 414 3.24 23.04 -46.35
N ARG A 415 2.31 22.08 -46.47
CA ARG A 415 1.95 21.20 -45.36
C ARG A 415 3.11 20.31 -44.94
N GLU A 416 3.80 19.67 -45.89
CA GLU A 416 4.98 18.84 -45.62
C GLU A 416 6.12 19.65 -45.00
N ALA A 417 6.38 20.86 -45.49
CA ALA A 417 7.40 21.74 -44.93
C ALA A 417 7.08 22.17 -43.49
N LEU A 418 5.82 22.51 -43.19
CA LEU A 418 5.39 22.86 -41.84
C LEU A 418 5.46 21.67 -40.88
N GLU A 419 5.12 20.47 -41.34
CA GLU A 419 5.18 19.25 -40.53
C GLU A 419 6.63 18.85 -40.23
N LYS A 420 7.51 18.95 -41.23
CA LYS A 420 8.96 18.73 -41.05
C LYS A 420 9.56 19.73 -40.05
N LEU A 421 9.26 21.02 -40.19
CA LEU A 421 9.73 22.05 -39.27
C LEU A 421 9.21 21.81 -37.84
N ARG A 422 7.97 21.35 -37.69
CA ARG A 422 7.41 20.99 -36.37
C ARG A 422 8.18 19.85 -35.73
N SER A 423 8.48 18.80 -36.51
CA SER A 423 9.23 17.64 -36.03
C SER A 423 10.66 18.00 -35.62
N GLU A 424 11.34 18.85 -36.39
CA GLU A 424 12.70 19.30 -36.09
C GLU A 424 12.73 20.13 -34.79
N MET A 425 11.79 21.06 -34.63
CA MET A 425 11.66 21.87 -33.40
C MET A 425 11.32 21.03 -32.17
N GLU A 426 10.48 20.00 -32.32
CA GLU A 426 10.12 19.10 -31.23
C GLU A 426 11.31 18.22 -30.82
N GLU A 427 12.09 17.73 -31.78
CA GLU A 427 13.31 16.98 -31.51
C GLU A 427 14.38 17.84 -30.84
N GLU A 428 14.61 19.07 -31.31
CA GLU A 428 15.57 19.99 -30.71
C GLU A 428 15.17 20.35 -29.27
N LYS A 429 13.87 20.61 -29.04
CA LYS A 429 13.33 20.80 -27.69
C LYS A 429 13.57 19.57 -26.82
N ARG A 430 13.33 18.36 -27.34
CA ARG A 430 13.57 17.11 -26.61
C ARG A 430 15.04 16.93 -26.25
N GLN A 431 15.95 17.22 -27.18
CA GLN A 431 17.40 17.17 -26.92
C GLN A 431 17.85 18.19 -25.88
N ALA A 432 17.35 19.43 -25.95
CA ALA A 432 17.65 20.48 -24.97
C ALA A 432 17.16 20.09 -23.57
N VAL A 433 15.95 19.55 -23.45
CA VAL A 433 15.40 19.04 -22.19
C VAL A 433 16.23 17.88 -21.66
N ASN A 434 16.55 16.88 -22.49
CA ASN A 434 17.37 15.74 -22.08
C ASN A 434 18.76 16.18 -21.59
N LYS A 435 19.40 17.14 -22.26
CA LYS A 435 20.69 17.68 -21.85
C LYS A 435 20.61 18.44 -20.51
N ALA A 436 19.57 19.24 -20.32
CA ALA A 436 19.35 19.96 -19.06
C ALA A 436 19.10 18.98 -17.90
N VAL A 437 18.30 17.93 -18.12
CA VAL A 437 18.04 16.89 -17.12
C VAL A 437 19.31 16.11 -16.78
N ALA A 438 20.09 15.70 -17.78
CA ALA A 438 21.35 14.98 -17.55
C ALA A 438 22.36 15.82 -16.74
N ASN A 439 22.48 17.12 -17.05
CA ASN A 439 23.34 18.03 -16.30
C ASN A 439 22.86 18.21 -14.85
N MET A 440 21.56 18.43 -14.65
CA MET A 440 20.96 18.56 -13.33
C MET A 440 21.15 17.29 -12.49
N GLN A 441 20.97 16.11 -13.11
CA GLN A 441 21.18 14.82 -12.46
C GLN A 441 22.64 14.64 -12.04
N GLY A 442 23.60 14.97 -12.91
CA GLY A 442 25.02 14.89 -12.59
C GLY A 442 25.45 15.83 -11.45
N GLU A 443 24.89 17.03 -11.37
CA GLU A 443 25.13 17.94 -10.23
C GLU A 443 24.52 17.41 -8.93
N MET A 444 23.31 16.86 -8.98
CA MET A 444 22.65 16.25 -7.83
C MET A 444 23.44 15.05 -7.30
N ASP A 445 23.93 14.18 -8.19
CA ASP A 445 24.73 13.01 -7.81
C ASP A 445 26.06 13.41 -7.15
N ARG A 446 26.73 14.44 -7.67
CA ARG A 446 27.96 14.98 -7.07
C ARG A 446 27.72 15.53 -5.66
N LYS A 447 26.65 16.31 -5.47
CA LYS A 447 26.28 16.84 -4.15
C LYS A 447 25.92 15.70 -3.18
N CYS A 448 25.19 14.70 -3.65
CA CYS A 448 24.85 13.51 -2.86
C CYS A 448 26.12 12.77 -2.40
N LYS A 449 27.07 12.52 -3.31
CA LYS A 449 28.37 11.90 -2.97
C LYS A 449 29.14 12.72 -1.95
N GLN A 450 29.23 14.04 -2.13
CA GLN A 450 29.94 14.92 -1.19
C GLN A 450 29.33 14.88 0.21
N VAL A 451 28.00 14.95 0.32
CA VAL A 451 27.30 14.88 1.62
C VAL A 451 27.50 13.51 2.27
N LYS A 452 27.46 12.44 1.48
CA LYS A 452 27.66 11.07 1.96
C LYS A 452 29.06 10.88 2.55
N GLU A 453 30.10 11.31 1.84
CA GLU A 453 31.48 11.19 2.34
C GLU A 453 31.71 12.06 3.58
N LYS A 454 31.21 13.29 3.60
CA LYS A 454 31.31 14.15 4.79
C LYS A 454 30.62 13.53 6.01
N CYS A 455 29.43 12.95 5.84
CA CYS A 455 28.70 12.27 6.91
C CYS A 455 29.46 11.03 7.42
N LYS A 456 30.11 10.26 6.52
CA LYS A 456 30.97 9.14 6.91
C LYS A 456 32.16 9.60 7.74
N GLU A 457 32.82 10.68 7.33
CA GLU A 457 33.96 11.25 8.07
C GLU A 457 33.55 11.68 9.48
N GLU A 458 32.45 12.42 9.60
CA GLU A 458 31.90 12.86 10.89
C GLU A 458 31.54 11.66 11.78
N PHE A 459 30.95 10.61 11.21
CA PHE A 459 30.61 9.39 11.94
C PHE A 459 31.85 8.62 12.43
N VAL A 460 32.88 8.49 11.60
CA VAL A 460 34.14 7.84 11.99
C VAL A 460 34.84 8.63 13.09
N GLU A 461 34.79 9.96 13.04
CA GLU A 461 35.36 10.80 14.09
C GLU A 461 34.62 10.63 15.43
N GLU A 462 33.29 10.53 15.39
CA GLU A 462 32.49 10.29 16.60
C GLU A 462 32.74 8.90 17.20
N ILE A 463 32.86 7.86 16.37
CA ILE A 463 33.27 6.52 16.83
C ILE A 463 34.64 6.58 17.51
N LYS A 464 35.61 7.30 16.92
CA LYS A 464 36.94 7.47 17.51
C LYS A 464 36.84 8.17 18.87
N LYS A 465 36.05 9.23 18.99
CA LYS A 465 35.81 9.93 20.27
C LYS A 465 35.23 8.97 21.32
N LEU A 466 34.16 8.25 20.99
CA LEU A 466 33.56 7.26 21.90
C LEU A 466 34.55 6.16 22.30
N ALA A 467 35.35 5.65 21.37
CA ALA A 467 36.38 4.64 21.66
C ALA A 467 37.45 5.18 22.63
N THR A 468 37.89 6.43 22.45
CA THR A 468 38.85 7.06 23.35
C THR A 468 38.26 7.32 24.75
N GLN A 469 37.01 7.79 24.83
CA GLN A 469 36.31 7.98 26.11
C GLN A 469 36.13 6.65 26.84
N HIS A 470 35.70 5.60 26.14
CA HIS A 470 35.55 4.27 26.73
C HIS A 470 36.89 3.74 27.26
N LYS A 471 38.00 3.93 26.52
CA LYS A 471 39.34 3.56 26.98
C LYS A 471 39.74 4.34 28.25
N GLN A 472 39.41 5.62 28.34
CA GLN A 472 39.65 6.43 29.54
C GLN A 472 38.82 5.95 30.73
N LEU A 473 37.53 5.67 30.53
CA LEU A 473 36.65 5.13 31.56
C LEU A 473 37.17 3.78 32.08
N ILE A 474 37.53 2.85 31.20
CA ILE A 474 38.16 1.57 31.60
C ILE A 474 39.41 1.82 32.44
N SER A 475 40.27 2.76 32.04
CA SER A 475 41.48 3.08 32.81
C SER A 475 41.15 3.63 34.20
N GLN A 476 40.15 4.50 34.32
CA GLN A 476 39.68 5.00 35.61
C GLN A 476 39.06 3.90 36.46
N THR A 477 38.25 3.02 35.86
CA THR A 477 37.66 1.87 36.54
C THR A 477 38.75 0.95 37.11
N LYS A 478 39.76 0.62 36.31
CA LYS A 478 40.87 -0.25 36.75
C LYS A 478 41.73 0.33 37.88
N LYS A 479 41.66 1.63 38.15
CA LYS A 479 42.41 2.29 39.24
C LYS A 479 41.69 2.25 40.59
N LYS A 480 40.42 1.83 40.62
CA LYS A 480 39.60 1.78 41.82
C LYS A 480 39.31 0.34 42.26
N GLN A 481 38.90 0.18 43.50
CA GLN A 481 38.38 -1.09 44.02
C GLN A 481 36.86 -1.08 43.93
N TRP A 482 36.26 -2.23 43.59
CA TRP A 482 34.83 -2.34 43.30
C TRP A 482 34.18 -3.38 44.19
N CYS A 483 32.95 -3.09 44.59
CA CYS A 483 32.13 -3.96 45.41
C CYS A 483 31.80 -5.20 44.60
N TYR A 484 32.17 -6.38 45.09
CA TYR A 484 31.90 -7.64 44.39
C TYR A 484 30.40 -7.89 44.20
N ASN A 485 29.55 -7.40 45.11
CA ASN A 485 28.11 -7.67 45.08
C ASN A 485 27.32 -6.72 44.16
N CYS A 486 27.70 -5.45 44.08
CA CYS A 486 26.87 -4.42 43.43
C CYS A 486 27.64 -3.48 42.50
N GLU A 487 28.93 -3.72 42.27
CA GLU A 487 29.78 -2.97 41.33
C GLU A 487 29.95 -1.47 41.64
N GLU A 488 29.51 -1.02 42.82
CA GLU A 488 29.80 0.32 43.35
C GLU A 488 31.22 0.42 43.90
N GLU A 489 31.76 1.63 44.03
CA GLU A 489 33.11 1.84 44.57
C GLU A 489 33.23 1.25 45.99
N ALA A 490 34.22 0.38 46.19
CA ALA A 490 34.40 -0.33 47.46
C ALA A 490 35.16 0.51 48.48
N MET A 491 34.71 0.46 49.73
CA MET A 491 35.37 1.11 50.87
C MET A 491 35.91 0.10 51.89
N TYR A 492 35.41 -1.15 51.88
CA TYR A 492 35.78 -2.20 52.82
C TYR A 492 36.52 -3.31 52.09
N HIS A 493 37.75 -3.61 52.50
CA HIS A 493 38.53 -4.74 51.98
C HIS A 493 38.29 -6.01 52.82
N CYS A 494 38.05 -7.14 52.15
CA CYS A 494 37.93 -8.45 52.81
C CYS A 494 39.16 -9.33 52.57
N CYS A 495 39.41 -9.73 51.32
CA CYS A 495 40.60 -10.49 50.91
C CYS A 495 40.93 -10.22 49.43
N TRP A 496 41.95 -10.88 48.88
CA TRP A 496 42.38 -10.69 47.49
C TRP A 496 41.20 -10.78 46.51
N ASN A 497 41.03 -9.73 45.70
CA ASN A 497 39.97 -9.59 44.71
C ASN A 497 38.54 -9.65 45.29
N THR A 498 38.35 -9.33 46.57
CA THR A 498 37.02 -9.20 47.18
C THR A 498 36.95 -8.02 48.14
N SER A 499 36.23 -6.99 47.70
CA SER A 499 35.98 -5.76 48.44
C SER A 499 34.49 -5.42 48.37
N TYR A 500 34.01 -4.56 49.27
CA TYR A 500 32.59 -4.22 49.41
C TYR A 500 32.39 -2.71 49.62
N CYS A 501 31.29 -2.16 49.12
CA CYS A 501 30.89 -0.78 49.38
C CYS A 501 30.21 -0.60 50.75
N SER A 502 29.62 -1.68 51.30
CA SER A 502 28.89 -1.64 52.58
C SER A 502 28.91 -3.00 53.30
N ILE A 503 28.64 -2.97 54.61
CA ILE A 503 28.48 -4.18 55.43
C ILE A 503 27.31 -5.04 54.92
N LYS A 504 26.25 -4.41 54.42
CA LYS A 504 25.10 -5.12 53.84
C LYS A 504 25.53 -5.98 52.64
N CYS A 505 26.23 -5.39 51.69
CA CYS A 505 26.77 -6.12 50.53
C CYS A 505 27.77 -7.21 50.92
N GLN A 506 28.55 -6.97 51.97
CA GLN A 506 29.43 -8.00 52.53
C GLN A 506 28.63 -9.18 53.07
N GLN A 507 27.59 -8.95 53.88
CA GLN A 507 26.78 -10.03 54.46
C GLN A 507 26.04 -10.83 53.39
N GLU A 508 25.45 -10.15 52.40
CA GLU A 508 24.77 -10.80 51.27
C GLU A 508 25.72 -11.75 50.52
N HIS A 509 26.86 -11.24 50.05
CA HIS A 509 27.86 -12.07 49.37
C HIS A 509 28.46 -13.15 50.30
N TRP A 510 28.62 -12.84 51.60
CA TRP A 510 29.13 -13.78 52.61
C TRP A 510 28.23 -15.01 52.78
N HIS A 511 26.92 -14.79 52.94
CA HIS A 511 25.95 -15.86 53.08
C HIS A 511 25.73 -16.62 51.77
N ALA A 512 25.83 -15.94 50.63
CA ALA A 512 25.69 -16.57 49.32
C ALA A 512 26.87 -17.52 49.01
N GLU A 513 28.11 -17.04 49.05
CA GLU A 513 29.26 -17.82 48.58
C GLU A 513 30.59 -17.51 49.27
N HIS A 514 30.86 -16.25 49.65
CA HIS A 514 32.21 -15.84 50.07
C HIS A 514 32.70 -16.54 51.34
N LYS A 515 31.78 -16.97 52.24
CA LYS A 515 32.13 -17.68 53.48
C LYS A 515 32.99 -18.93 53.24
N ARG A 516 32.83 -19.62 52.11
CA ARG A 516 33.56 -20.86 51.78
C ARG A 516 34.90 -20.60 51.09
N THR A 517 35.09 -19.42 50.53
CA THR A 517 36.24 -19.08 49.66
C THR A 517 37.10 -17.94 50.22
N CYS A 518 36.68 -17.32 51.33
CA CYS A 518 37.38 -16.23 51.97
C CYS A 518 38.80 -16.63 52.38
N ARG A 519 39.78 -15.80 51.98
CA ARG A 519 41.20 -15.99 52.26
C ARG A 519 41.73 -15.09 53.38
N ARG A 520 40.84 -14.39 54.09
CA ARG A 520 41.22 -13.56 55.24
C ARG A 520 41.68 -14.50 56.36
N LYS A 521 42.95 -14.42 56.74
CA LYS A 521 43.48 -15.19 57.89
C LYS A 521 42.71 -14.78 59.15
N ARG A 522 42.35 -15.77 59.98
CA ARG A 522 41.71 -15.55 61.28
C ARG A 522 42.63 -14.85 62.25
#